data_AF-A0A7C6LJL0-F1
#
_entry.id   AF-A0A7C6LJL0-F1
#
_cell.length_a   1.000
_cell.length_b   1.000
_cell.length_c   1.000
_cell.angle_alpha   90.00
_cell.angle_beta   90.00
_cell.angle_gamma   90.00
#
_symmetry.space_group_name_H-M   'P 1'
#
loop_
_entity.id
_entity.type
_entity.pdbx_description
1 polymer ?
#
loop_
_entity_poly.entity_id
_entity_poly.type
_entity_poly.pdbx_seq_one_letter_code
_entity_poly.pdbx_strand_id
1 'polypeptide(L)'
;MNEYMAGDMVGYAVVGLGVGKNHARGAARAKRCRLVAVCDINRELADQVAAELNTEAIYDFDQLLERKDVDCVSIATPSGMHADMIIKAAQAGKRVVRETARY
;
A
#
# COMPACT_ATOMS: atom_id res chain seq x y z
N MET A 1 7.69 10.47 19.71
CA MET A 1 6.22 10.42 19.55
C MET A 1 5.91 11.37 18.40
N ASN A 2 5.57 10.87 17.21
CA ASN A 2 5.34 11.77 16.08
C ASN A 2 3.85 12.16 16.06
N GLU A 3 3.59 13.37 16.54
CA GLU A 3 2.30 14.04 16.47
C GLU A 3 1.94 14.26 14.99
N TYR A 4 0.84 13.65 14.54
CA TYR A 4 0.26 13.97 13.24
C TYR A 4 -0.39 15.35 13.34
N MET A 5 0.31 16.37 12.86
CA MET A 5 -0.27 17.69 12.70
C MET A 5 -1.44 17.61 11.71
N ALA A 6 -2.53 18.31 12.02
CA ALA A 6 -3.69 18.41 11.17
C ALA A 6 -3.33 19.16 9.87
N GLY A 7 -2.78 18.44 8.88
CA GLY A 7 -2.32 19.01 7.62
C GLY A 7 -1.48 18.06 6.77
N ASP A 8 -0.80 17.08 7.39
CA ASP A 8 0.09 16.18 6.64
C ASP A 8 -0.70 15.06 5.95
N MET A 9 -0.58 14.99 4.61
CA MET A 9 -1.16 13.90 3.82
C MET A 9 -0.39 12.60 4.12
N VAL A 10 -1.12 11.52 4.42
CA VAL A 10 -0.53 10.19 4.61
C VAL A 10 -0.13 9.61 3.26
N GLY A 11 1.14 9.31 3.08
CA GLY A 11 1.65 8.51 1.97
C GLY A 11 1.16 7.07 2.07
N TYR A 12 0.26 6.68 1.17
CA TYR A 12 -0.40 5.38 1.20
C TYR A 12 0.05 4.51 0.03
N ALA A 13 0.39 3.27 0.31
CA ALA A 13 0.70 2.28 -0.71
C ALA A 13 -0.20 1.05 -0.57
N VAL A 14 -0.46 0.36 -1.68
CA VAL A 14 -1.29 -0.86 -1.72
C VAL A 14 -0.47 -2.02 -2.25
N VAL A 15 -0.48 -3.14 -1.53
CA VAL A 15 0.28 -4.35 -1.85
C VAL A 15 -0.68 -5.50 -2.12
N GLY A 16 -0.62 -6.06 -3.32
CA GLY A 16 -1.59 -7.01 -3.84
C GLY A 16 -2.78 -6.29 -4.48
N LEU A 17 -2.97 -6.48 -5.79
CA LEU A 17 -3.91 -5.71 -6.61
C LEU A 17 -5.08 -6.54 -7.16
N GLY A 18 -5.29 -7.76 -6.64
CA GLY A 18 -6.55 -8.49 -6.86
C GLY A 18 -7.73 -7.73 -6.23
N VAL A 19 -7.95 -7.93 -4.93
CA VAL A 19 -8.94 -7.17 -4.15
C VAL A 19 -8.46 -5.76 -3.80
N GLY A 20 -7.14 -5.59 -3.59
CA GLY A 20 -6.53 -4.31 -3.23
C GLY A 20 -6.66 -3.21 -4.28
N LYS A 21 -7.02 -3.51 -5.54
CA LYS A 21 -7.31 -2.46 -6.54
C LYS A 21 -8.41 -1.48 -6.06
N ASN A 22 -9.39 -1.97 -5.31
CA ASN A 22 -10.42 -1.10 -4.72
C ASN A 22 -9.87 -0.23 -3.58
N HIS A 23 -8.90 -0.73 -2.81
CA HIS A 23 -8.21 0.07 -1.79
C HIS A 23 -7.39 1.18 -2.45
N ALA A 24 -6.71 0.89 -3.56
CA ALA A 24 -5.95 1.88 -4.31
C ALA A 24 -6.85 3.00 -4.85
N ARG A 25 -7.98 2.63 -5.47
CA ARG A 25 -9.01 3.61 -5.92
C ARG A 25 -9.58 4.46 -4.78
N GLY A 26 -9.83 3.84 -3.62
CA GLY A 26 -10.31 4.54 -2.43
C GLY A 26 -9.26 5.53 -1.90
N ALA A 27 -8.01 5.10 -1.78
CA ALA A 27 -6.89 5.92 -1.35
C ALA A 27 -6.65 7.11 -2.29
N ALA A 28 -6.73 6.91 -3.61
CA ALA A 28 -6.57 7.97 -4.60
C ALA A 28 -7.65 9.07 -4.51
N ARG A 29 -8.82 8.76 -3.91
CA ARG A 29 -9.94 9.71 -3.73
C ARG A 29 -9.98 10.33 -2.32
N ALA A 30 -9.20 9.81 -1.38
CA ALA A 30 -9.28 10.21 0.01
C ALA A 30 -8.60 11.56 0.25
N LYS A 31 -9.26 12.47 0.97
CA LYS A 31 -8.78 13.85 1.20
C LYS A 31 -7.52 13.95 2.08
N ARG A 32 -7.17 12.88 2.79
CA ARG A 32 -6.04 12.83 3.74
C ARG A 32 -5.00 11.76 3.39
N CYS A 33 -5.14 11.12 2.23
CA CYS A 33 -4.20 10.12 1.75
C CYS A 33 -3.72 10.53 0.37
N ARG A 34 -2.42 10.31 0.12
CA ARG A 34 -1.85 10.36 -1.21
C ARG A 34 -1.46 8.94 -1.59
N LEU A 35 -2.08 8.38 -2.64
CA LEU A 35 -1.65 7.10 -3.18
C LEU A 35 -0.29 7.28 -3.86
N VAL A 36 0.78 6.88 -3.17
CA VAL A 36 2.17 7.09 -3.65
C VAL A 36 2.68 5.92 -4.49
N ALA A 37 2.14 4.72 -4.25
CA ALA A 37 2.52 3.54 -4.99
C ALA A 37 1.47 2.44 -4.93
N VAL A 38 1.48 1.57 -5.94
CA VAL A 38 0.86 0.25 -5.93
C VAL A 38 1.95 -0.80 -6.12
N CYS A 39 1.80 -1.95 -5.46
CA CYS A 39 2.78 -3.02 -5.46
C CYS A 39 2.14 -4.36 -5.77
N ASP A 40 2.62 -5.05 -6.80
CA ASP A 40 2.22 -6.42 -7.11
C ASP A 40 3.34 -7.15 -7.87
N ILE A 41 3.48 -8.46 -7.63
CA ILE A 41 4.42 -9.31 -8.38
C ILE A 41 4.01 -9.45 -9.84
N ASN A 42 2.72 -9.31 -10.14
CA ASN A 42 2.20 -9.23 -11.50
C ASN A 42 2.41 -7.82 -12.04
N ARG A 43 3.48 -7.65 -12.83
CA ARG A 43 3.88 -6.38 -13.43
C ARG A 43 2.78 -5.76 -14.29
N GLU A 44 2.13 -6.56 -15.14
CA GLU A 44 1.07 -6.07 -16.03
C GLU A 44 -0.10 -5.49 -15.22
N LEU A 45 -0.51 -6.17 -14.15
CA LEU A 45 -1.56 -5.68 -13.26
C LEU A 45 -1.12 -4.41 -12.50
N ALA A 46 0.12 -4.38 -11.99
CA ALA A 46 0.67 -3.20 -11.31
C ALA A 46 0.72 -1.99 -12.24
N ASP A 47 1.23 -2.15 -13.45
CA ASP A 47 1.33 -1.09 -14.46
C ASP A 47 -0.04 -0.58 -14.87
N GLN A 48 -1.01 -1.48 -15.09
CA GLN A 48 -2.38 -1.11 -15.43
C GLN A 48 -3.02 -0.25 -14.34
N VAL A 49 -2.90 -0.65 -13.06
CA VAL A 49 -3.49 0.10 -11.93
C VAL A 49 -2.75 1.41 -11.70
N ALA A 50 -1.42 1.41 -11.81
CA ALA A 50 -0.60 2.60 -11.67
C ALA A 50 -0.96 3.66 -12.71
N ALA A 51 -1.11 3.25 -13.97
CA ALA A 51 -1.56 4.12 -15.05
C ALA A 51 -3.00 4.63 -14.83
N GLU A 52 -3.92 3.76 -14.41
CA GLU A 52 -5.32 4.13 -14.11
C GLU A 52 -5.41 5.21 -13.03
N LEU A 53 -4.54 5.14 -12.01
CA LEU A 53 -4.60 5.99 -10.82
C LEU A 53 -3.54 7.10 -10.79
N ASN A 54 -2.74 7.22 -11.86
CA ASN A 54 -1.62 8.15 -11.96
C ASN A 54 -0.67 8.08 -10.74
N THR A 55 -0.21 6.86 -10.43
CA THR A 55 0.71 6.55 -9.33
C THR A 55 1.86 5.68 -9.83
N GLU A 56 2.75 5.27 -8.93
CA GLU A 56 3.92 4.47 -9.28
C GLU A 56 3.64 2.96 -9.11
N ALA A 57 4.08 2.16 -10.09
CA ALA A 57 4.09 0.70 -9.99
C ALA A 57 5.40 0.22 -9.37
N ILE A 58 5.30 -0.58 -8.31
CA ILE A 58 6.40 -1.28 -7.66
C ILE A 58 6.13 -2.78 -7.78
N TYR A 59 7.18 -3.58 -7.91
CA TYR A 59 7.03 -5.03 -8.13
C TYR A 59 7.66 -5.87 -7.00
N ASP A 60 8.33 -5.19 -6.07
CA ASP A 60 9.01 -5.80 -4.95
C ASP A 60 8.57 -5.13 -3.64
N PHE A 61 8.13 -5.94 -2.69
CA PHE A 61 7.60 -5.43 -1.42
C PHE A 61 8.70 -4.83 -0.54
N ASP A 62 9.90 -5.39 -0.54
CA ASP A 62 10.99 -4.88 0.29
C ASP A 62 11.44 -3.50 -0.22
N GLN A 63 11.52 -3.31 -1.55
CA GLN A 63 11.75 -1.99 -2.17
C GLN A 63 10.66 -0.97 -1.81
N LEU A 64 9.40 -1.39 -1.76
CA LEU A 64 8.30 -0.52 -1.34
C LEU A 64 8.50 -0.04 0.12
N LEU A 65 8.98 -0.90 1.01
CA LEU A 65 9.18 -0.57 2.42
C LEU A 65 10.32 0.44 2.64
N GLU A 66 11.30 0.49 1.75
CA GLU A 66 12.41 1.45 1.81
C GLU A 66 12.00 2.89 1.46
N ARG A 67 10.84 3.06 0.79
CA ARG A 67 10.36 4.37 0.37
C ARG A 67 10.01 5.27 1.56
N LYS A 68 10.61 6.46 1.61
CA LYS A 68 10.38 7.44 2.68
C LYS A 68 9.04 8.16 2.57
N ASP A 69 8.44 8.18 1.39
CA ASP A 69 7.14 8.79 1.13
C ASP A 69 5.96 7.81 1.36
N VAL A 70 6.23 6.58 1.80
CA VAL A 70 5.23 5.61 2.24
C VAL A 70 5.14 5.64 3.76
N ASP A 71 4.01 6.08 4.29
CA ASP A 71 3.69 6.09 5.73
C ASP A 71 2.86 4.88 6.15
N CYS A 72 2.01 4.40 5.23
CA CYS A 72 1.06 3.32 5.48
C CYS A 72 0.96 2.38 4.28
N VAL A 73 0.90 1.07 4.55
CA VAL A 73 0.72 0.02 3.56
C VAL A 73 -0.60 -0.72 3.78
N SER A 74 -1.38 -0.90 2.72
CA SER A 74 -2.50 -1.82 2.66
C SER A 74 -2.03 -3.17 2.15
N ILE A 75 -2.12 -4.23 2.94
CA ILE A 75 -1.72 -5.58 2.51
C ILE A 75 -2.98 -6.38 2.15
N ALA A 76 -3.14 -6.65 0.86
CA ALA A 76 -4.27 -7.32 0.22
C ALA A 76 -3.80 -8.53 -0.63
N THR A 77 -2.73 -9.20 -0.16
CA THR A 77 -2.18 -10.44 -0.76
C THR A 77 -2.89 -11.69 -0.24
N PRO A 78 -2.64 -12.91 -0.76
CA PRO A 78 -3.19 -14.14 -0.21
C PRO A 78 -2.80 -14.37 1.27
N SER A 79 -3.71 -14.96 2.05
CA SER A 79 -3.65 -15.03 3.52
C SER A 79 -2.40 -15.69 4.10
N GLY A 80 -1.80 -16.65 3.38
CA GLY A 80 -0.60 -17.37 3.83
C GLY A 80 0.64 -16.50 4.03
N MET A 81 0.69 -15.31 3.41
CA MET A 81 1.85 -14.40 3.47
C MET A 81 1.59 -13.15 4.33
N HIS A 82 0.36 -12.96 4.85
CA HIS A 82 -0.01 -11.73 5.57
C HIS A 82 0.84 -11.49 6.80
N ALA A 83 1.06 -12.51 7.63
CA ALA A 83 1.75 -12.33 8.91
C ALA A 83 3.18 -11.80 8.71
N ASP A 84 3.95 -12.44 7.83
CA ASP A 84 5.33 -12.05 7.55
C ASP A 84 5.42 -10.65 6.93
N MET A 85 4.52 -10.32 5.99
CA MET A 85 4.49 -9.01 5.37
C MET A 85 4.10 -7.90 6.35
N ILE A 86 3.16 -8.17 7.27
CA ILE A 86 2.77 -7.22 8.34
C ILE A 86 3.97 -6.99 9.28
N ILE A 87 4.67 -8.05 9.68
CA ILE A 87 5.86 -7.95 10.55
C ILE A 87 6.94 -7.13 9.87
N LYS A 88 7.27 -7.42 8.61
CA LYS A 88 8.24 -6.65 7.82
C LYS A 88 7.88 -5.17 7.72
N ALA A 89 6.61 -4.88 7.41
CA ALA A 89 6.14 -3.49 7.32
C ALA A 89 6.25 -2.75 8.66
N ALA A 90 5.90 -3.40 9.77
CA ALA A 90 6.04 -2.83 11.10
C ALA A 90 7.51 -2.58 11.46
N GLN A 91 8.41 -3.52 11.13
CA GLN A 91 9.87 -3.37 11.32
C GLN A 91 10.44 -2.21 10.49
N ALA A 92 9.91 -1.96 9.30
CA ALA A 92 10.25 -0.81 8.46
C ALA A 92 9.60 0.51 8.93
N GLY A 93 8.91 0.52 10.08
CA GLY A 93 8.26 1.70 10.65
C GLY A 93 6.99 2.14 9.91
N LYS A 94 6.41 1.28 9.07
CA LYS A 94 5.20 1.57 8.31
C LYS A 94 3.96 1.21 9.12
N ARG A 95 2.90 2.01 9.00
CA ARG A 95 1.56 1.60 9.47
C ARG A 95 0.99 0.55 8.53
N VAL A 96 0.19 -0.36 9.08
CA VAL A 96 -0.36 -1.48 8.32
C VAL A 96 -1.88 -1.50 8.41
N VAL A 97 -2.53 -1.51 7.25
CA VAL A 97 -3.95 -1.83 7.11
C VAL A 97 -4.05 -3.23 6.52
N ARG A 98 -4.60 -4.16 7.29
CA ARG A 98 -4.81 -5.54 6.85
C ARG A 98 -6.20 -5.69 6.28
N GLU A 99 -6.31 -6.25 5.07
CA GLU A 99 -7.58 -6.75 4.58
C GLU A 99 -7.88 -8.14 5.19
N THR A 100 -9.07 -8.32 5.76
CA THR A 100 -9.54 -9.64 6.19
C THR A 100 -10.52 -10.16 5.15
N ALA A 101 -10.10 -11.16 4.36
CA ALA A 101 -11.07 -11.99 3.65
C ALA A 101 -11.83 -12.82 4.69
N ARG A 102 -13.10 -12.51 4.91
CA ARG A 102 -14.03 -13.49 5.50
C ARG A 102 -14.34 -14.48 4.39
N TYR A 103 -13.83 -15.71 4.53
CA TYR A 103 -14.37 -16.86 3.81
C TYR A 103 -15.70 -17.27 4.45
#